data_AF-A0A351EVF9-F1
#
_entry.id   AF-A0A351EVF9-F1
#
_cell.length_a   1.000
_cell.length_b   1.000
_cell.length_c   1.000
_cell.angle_alpha   90.00
_cell.angle_beta   90.00
_cell.angle_gamma   90.00
#
_symmetry.space_group_name_H-M   'P 1'
#
loop_
_entity.id
_entity.type
_entity.pdbx_description
1 polymer ?
#
loop_
_entity_poly.entity_id
_entity_poly.type
_entity_poly.pdbx_seq_one_letter_code
_entity_poly.pdbx_strand_id
1 'polypeptide(L)'
;MGVYVERVHPFGAVDGDPGDVIVDIENDVAHGLTSAHSRAVVLSRVLSRDRSRPHLVPVASRVLCACNRFGCGSYSGRPIGRTVPDLAWQLMSATGTTGGVSMTEQAGAPAGGPLTGIRVIDLSAVVSGPFGTSILADQGADVITVEQAHAPDIVRDTGALVESAQGVSAMWASLNRNKRSIALNLKDQRGKDLVLELIRDADVVVQNFRPGAIERLGLGWDVLHALNPELVMCSVSGFGSDGPYSHRPAFDAIVQSITGYPMVQVDDQGEPQLMATIVADKVTSLNVAQAVCAALVARSMGHGGQHIEIAMVDASIHFLWLEAMWNHTYVDHETDSPDLSAVCKLFRTVDGWAMVYPLGTDAQWQGLCAALHRPDLASDARFAGLHGRITYGSEINQELELETVKYTTAALVKLMDDADVPAAPVNSREEMIADPHVQHRGIVQESVHPTAGTIRSARSPALFSKTTSVNSRHAPLFGEHTDEVLSDLLAVSADDLVTLRSDGVIA
;
A
#
# COMPACT_ATOMS: atom_id res chain seq x y z
N MET A 1 -38.80 -24.61 41.70
CA MET A 1 -39.73 -24.49 40.56
C MET A 1 -38.90 -24.85 39.33
N GLY A 2 -38.80 -26.11 38.89
CA GLY A 2 -39.82 -26.87 38.13
C GLY A 2 -39.85 -26.32 36.70
N VAL A 3 -39.56 -27.02 35.61
CA VAL A 3 -39.81 -28.44 35.25
C VAL A 3 -38.80 -28.91 34.17
N TYR A 4 -38.68 -30.24 34.03
CA TYR A 4 -37.69 -31.03 33.31
C TYR A 4 -38.41 -31.91 32.25
N VAL A 5 -37.69 -32.31 31.17
CA VAL A 5 -37.88 -33.46 30.24
C VAL A 5 -39.05 -33.30 29.21
N GLU A 6 -39.01 -33.68 27.92
CA GLU A 6 -38.48 -34.91 27.27
C GLU A 6 -38.37 -34.81 25.72
N ARG A 7 -37.50 -35.65 25.15
CA ARG A 7 -37.31 -35.95 23.71
C ARG A 7 -38.45 -36.77 23.12
N VAL A 8 -38.75 -36.60 21.82
CA VAL A 8 -39.12 -37.71 20.90
C VAL A 8 -38.72 -37.37 19.44
N HIS A 9 -37.97 -38.27 18.80
CA HIS A 9 -37.94 -38.53 17.34
C HIS A 9 -38.69 -39.86 17.11
N PRO A 10 -39.28 -40.15 15.92
CA PRO A 10 -38.50 -40.88 14.90
C PRO A 10 -38.95 -40.85 13.40
N PHE A 11 -38.00 -41.23 12.52
CA PHE A 11 -38.06 -41.80 11.14
C PHE A 11 -38.77 -41.02 10.00
N GLY A 12 -38.28 -41.01 8.74
CA GLY A 12 -37.45 -42.01 8.06
C GLY A 12 -36.59 -41.50 6.89
N ALA A 13 -35.75 -42.42 6.41
CA ALA A 13 -34.58 -42.27 5.55
C ALA A 13 -34.83 -42.63 4.08
N VAL A 14 -33.76 -42.48 3.27
CA VAL A 14 -33.30 -43.18 2.03
C VAL A 14 -32.76 -42.12 1.04
N ASP A 15 -31.58 -42.17 0.40
CA ASP A 15 -30.31 -42.91 0.48
C ASP A 15 -29.31 -42.17 -0.46
N GLY A 16 -27.99 -42.21 -0.19
CA GLY A 16 -26.97 -41.70 -1.12
C GLY A 16 -25.58 -41.42 -0.53
N ASP A 17 -24.90 -42.49 -0.08
CA ASP A 17 -23.48 -42.74 0.27
C ASP A 17 -22.40 -41.60 0.27
N PRO A 18 -21.62 -41.44 1.37
CA PRO A 18 -20.43 -40.58 1.44
C PRO A 18 -19.11 -41.37 1.35
N GLY A 19 -18.19 -40.93 0.50
CA GLY A 19 -16.82 -41.44 0.45
C GLY A 19 -15.85 -40.55 1.23
N ASP A 20 -15.71 -40.79 2.53
CA ASP A 20 -14.63 -40.22 3.34
C ASP A 20 -13.38 -41.11 3.24
N VAL A 21 -12.27 -40.51 2.79
CA VAL A 21 -10.92 -41.09 2.93
C VAL A 21 -10.34 -40.59 4.24
N ILE A 22 -10.32 -41.47 5.22
CA ILE A 22 -9.57 -41.34 6.48
C ILE A 22 -8.08 -41.48 6.13
N VAL A 23 -7.27 -40.48 6.48
CA VAL A 23 -5.81 -40.59 6.52
C VAL A 23 -5.41 -40.64 8.00
N ASP A 24 -5.02 -41.83 8.46
CA ASP A 24 -4.35 -42.05 9.74
C ASP A 24 -2.98 -41.35 9.72
N ILE A 25 -2.70 -40.54 10.73
CA ILE A 25 -1.36 -40.04 11.04
C ILE A 25 -0.91 -40.78 12.29
N GLU A 26 -0.16 -41.87 12.10
CA GLU A 26 0.60 -42.48 13.18
C GLU A 26 1.85 -41.64 13.50
N ASN A 27 1.93 -41.23 14.76
CA ASN A 27 3.14 -40.71 15.39
C ASN A 27 4.15 -41.84 15.57
N ASP A 28 5.37 -41.66 15.06
CA ASP A 28 6.51 -42.43 15.55
C ASP A 28 7.71 -41.50 15.79
N VAL A 29 8.08 -41.41 17.06
CA VAL A 29 9.29 -40.74 17.57
C VAL A 29 10.34 -41.83 17.80
N ALA A 30 11.44 -41.79 17.05
CA ALA A 30 12.67 -42.49 17.45
C ALA A 30 13.92 -41.74 16.98
N HIS A 31 14.84 -41.55 17.94
CA HIS A 31 16.13 -40.89 17.82
C HIS A 31 17.14 -41.61 16.91
N GLY A 32 18.00 -40.83 16.24
CA GLY A 32 19.44 -41.15 16.18
C GLY A 32 20.10 -41.27 14.80
N LEU A 33 20.88 -40.23 14.48
CA LEU A 33 22.20 -40.25 13.84
C LEU A 33 22.38 -40.35 12.30
N THR A 34 23.10 -39.32 11.82
CA THR A 34 24.09 -39.24 10.72
C THR A 34 23.67 -39.07 9.26
N SER A 35 23.95 -37.84 8.78
CA SER A 35 24.48 -37.43 7.47
C SER A 35 24.21 -38.29 6.22
N ALA A 36 23.47 -37.74 5.26
CA ALA A 36 23.87 -37.68 3.86
C ALA A 36 22.95 -36.73 3.08
N HIS A 37 23.54 -36.02 2.12
CA HIS A 37 22.86 -35.13 1.19
C HIS A 37 21.77 -35.85 0.39
N SER A 38 20.59 -35.25 0.28
CA SER A 38 19.66 -35.48 -0.83
C SER A 38 18.68 -34.30 -0.95
N ARG A 39 18.91 -33.43 -1.93
CA ARG A 39 17.94 -32.43 -2.39
C ARG A 39 16.88 -33.17 -3.22
N ALA A 40 15.64 -33.23 -2.74
CA ALA A 40 14.50 -33.63 -3.56
C ALA A 40 13.91 -32.37 -4.22
N VAL A 41 14.09 -32.27 -5.54
CA VAL A 41 13.38 -31.33 -6.41
C VAL A 41 12.10 -32.02 -6.85
N VAL A 42 10.94 -31.51 -6.44
CA VAL A 42 9.64 -31.93 -6.98
C VAL A 42 9.44 -31.23 -8.32
N LEU A 43 9.65 -31.97 -9.40
CA LEU A 43 9.25 -31.60 -10.76
C LEU A 43 7.87 -32.22 -11.02
N SER A 44 6.81 -31.41 -11.00
CA SER A 44 5.52 -31.82 -11.54
C SER A 44 5.58 -31.80 -13.08
N ARG A 45 5.49 -32.98 -13.69
CA ARG A 45 5.26 -33.16 -15.12
C ARG A 45 3.78 -32.93 -15.42
N VAL A 46 3.45 -31.85 -16.13
CA VAL A 46 2.18 -31.77 -16.86
C VAL A 46 2.41 -32.39 -18.24
N LEU A 47 1.71 -33.50 -18.51
CA LEU A 47 1.69 -34.17 -19.80
C LEU A 47 0.85 -33.34 -20.78
N SER A 48 1.50 -32.67 -21.74
CA SER A 48 0.85 -32.05 -22.89
C SER A 48 0.47 -33.11 -23.93
N ARG A 49 -0.81 -33.18 -24.32
CA ARG A 49 -1.24 -33.77 -25.59
C ARG A 49 -1.35 -32.66 -26.63
N ASP A 50 -0.39 -32.62 -27.55
CA ASP A 50 -0.43 -31.80 -28.76
C ASP A 50 -1.21 -32.52 -29.87
N ARG A 51 -2.12 -31.80 -30.55
CA ARG A 51 -2.33 -31.91 -32.00
C ARG A 51 -2.74 -30.53 -32.57
N SER A 52 -1.79 -29.85 -33.21
CA SER A 52 -1.78 -29.56 -34.66
C SER A 52 -1.46 -28.12 -35.12
N ARG A 53 -0.23 -27.99 -35.66
CA ARG A 53 0.24 -27.24 -36.85
C ARG A 53 0.75 -25.78 -36.71
N PRO A 54 1.72 -25.39 -37.58
CA PRO A 54 2.98 -24.76 -37.14
C PRO A 54 3.22 -23.36 -37.72
N HIS A 55 4.01 -22.52 -37.03
CA HIS A 55 4.97 -21.62 -37.68
C HIS A 55 6.17 -21.37 -36.75
N LEU A 56 7.36 -21.65 -37.30
CA LEU A 56 8.69 -21.49 -36.71
C LEU A 56 9.22 -20.07 -36.95
N VAL A 57 9.73 -19.42 -35.91
CA VAL A 57 10.94 -18.55 -35.99
C VAL A 57 11.73 -18.72 -34.69
N PRO A 58 13.05 -19.03 -34.71
CA PRO A 58 13.81 -19.39 -33.51
C PRO A 58 14.43 -18.17 -32.82
N VAL A 59 14.32 -18.10 -31.49
CA VAL A 59 15.20 -17.27 -30.64
C VAL A 59 16.19 -18.18 -29.94
N ALA A 60 17.47 -18.05 -30.32
CA ALA A 60 18.58 -18.78 -29.74
C ALA A 60 18.87 -18.27 -28.31
N SER A 61 18.66 -19.12 -27.31
CA SER A 61 19.15 -18.91 -25.95
C SER A 61 20.54 -19.53 -25.81
N ARG A 62 21.58 -18.68 -25.71
CA ARG A 62 22.92 -19.10 -25.29
C ARG A 62 22.94 -19.20 -23.77
N VAL A 63 23.01 -20.41 -23.25
CA VAL A 63 23.40 -20.70 -21.85
C VAL A 63 24.92 -20.85 -21.83
N LEU A 64 25.62 -19.88 -21.22
CA LEU A 64 27.04 -19.98 -20.88
C LEU A 64 27.17 -20.65 -19.51
N CYS A 65 27.61 -21.91 -19.52
CA CYS A 65 28.06 -22.65 -18.36
C CYS A 65 29.52 -22.29 -18.10
N ALA A 66 29.82 -21.62 -16.99
CA ALA A 66 31.18 -21.43 -16.50
C ALA A 66 31.41 -22.33 -15.28
N CYS A 67 32.04 -23.49 -15.52
CA CYS A 67 32.70 -24.28 -14.50
C CYS A 67 33.96 -23.54 -14.04
N ASN A 68 34.11 -23.27 -12.73
CA ASN A 68 35.38 -22.86 -12.16
C ASN A 68 35.91 -23.96 -11.24
N ARG A 69 37.13 -24.42 -11.56
CA ARG A 69 37.84 -25.54 -10.94
C ARG A 69 39.23 -25.05 -10.56
N PHE A 70 39.47 -24.78 -9.28
CA PHE A 70 40.79 -24.69 -8.64
C PHE A 70 40.54 -25.00 -7.15
N GLY A 71 41.23 -25.91 -6.47
CA GLY A 71 42.61 -26.34 -6.64
C GLY A 71 43.36 -25.93 -5.37
N CYS A 72 43.63 -26.90 -4.50
CA CYS A 72 44.18 -26.82 -3.16
C CYS A 72 45.55 -26.12 -3.05
N GLY A 73 45.82 -25.46 -1.92
CA GLY A 73 47.15 -24.95 -1.55
C GLY A 73 47.20 -24.50 -0.08
N SER A 74 47.72 -25.38 0.77
CA SER A 74 48.00 -25.19 2.20
C SER A 74 49.31 -24.43 2.44
N TYR A 75 49.33 -23.44 3.34
CA TYR A 75 50.54 -22.98 4.03
C TYR A 75 50.23 -22.47 5.44
N SER A 76 50.95 -23.02 6.41
CA SER A 76 50.94 -22.69 7.83
C SER A 76 52.13 -21.79 8.19
N GLY A 77 51.95 -20.79 9.07
CA GLY A 77 53.08 -20.17 9.79
C GLY A 77 52.89 -18.71 10.23
N ARG A 78 52.41 -18.54 11.48
CA ARG A 78 52.71 -17.58 12.59
C ARG A 78 53.36 -16.18 12.36
N PRO A 79 53.21 -15.24 13.33
CA PRO A 79 52.87 -13.83 13.10
C PRO A 79 54.06 -12.86 13.23
N ILE A 80 53.94 -11.69 12.60
CA ILE A 80 54.80 -10.53 12.88
C ILE A 80 53.92 -9.29 12.98
N GLY A 81 53.90 -8.69 14.17
CA GLY A 81 53.29 -7.39 14.41
C GLY A 81 54.09 -6.28 13.76
N ARG A 82 53.38 -5.24 13.32
CA ARG A 82 53.86 -3.86 13.23
C ARG A 82 52.66 -2.94 13.09
N THR A 83 52.60 -2.00 14.03
CA THR A 83 51.81 -0.78 14.03
C THR A 83 52.12 0.08 12.80
N VAL A 84 51.08 0.62 12.16
CA VAL A 84 51.17 1.83 11.32
C VAL A 84 49.89 2.66 11.54
N PRO A 85 49.97 4.00 11.66
CA PRO A 85 48.90 4.84 12.21
C PRO A 85 47.95 5.42 11.15
N ASP A 86 46.84 5.96 11.66
CA ASP A 86 45.84 6.82 11.00
C ASP A 86 46.42 7.80 9.98
N LEU A 87 46.09 7.61 8.70
CA LEU A 87 46.18 8.63 7.64
C LEU A 87 45.47 8.14 6.37
N ALA A 88 44.14 8.11 6.40
CA ALA A 88 43.30 7.99 5.20
C ALA A 88 41.85 8.47 5.45
N TRP A 89 41.66 9.74 5.85
CA TRP A 89 40.33 10.39 5.76
C TRP A 89 40.36 11.89 5.41
N GLN A 90 41.52 12.46 5.11
CA GLN A 90 41.61 13.86 4.69
C GLN A 90 42.26 13.94 3.32
N LEU A 91 41.44 13.92 2.27
CA LEU A 91 41.64 14.55 0.95
C LEU A 91 40.55 14.10 -0.05
N MET A 92 39.28 14.35 0.25
CA MET A 92 38.20 14.47 -0.78
C MET A 92 37.14 15.48 -0.32
N SER A 93 37.58 16.67 0.06
CA SER A 93 36.70 17.80 0.39
C SER A 93 37.30 19.10 -0.14
N ALA A 94 37.47 19.20 -1.46
CA ALA A 94 37.69 20.48 -2.15
C ALA A 94 37.69 20.30 -3.68
N THR A 95 36.52 20.12 -4.28
CA THR A 95 36.19 20.74 -5.58
C THR A 95 34.68 20.80 -5.67
N GLY A 96 34.14 21.97 -5.35
CA GLY A 96 32.78 22.33 -5.71
C GLY A 96 32.66 22.35 -7.23
N THR A 97 31.86 21.44 -7.74
CA THR A 97 31.20 21.59 -9.04
C THR A 97 29.72 21.44 -8.77
N THR A 98 29.02 22.57 -8.85
CA THR A 98 27.57 22.64 -9.04
C THR A 98 27.23 21.85 -10.30
N GLY A 99 26.94 20.56 -10.12
CA GLY A 99 26.35 19.72 -11.15
C GLY A 99 24.89 20.11 -11.29
N GLY A 100 24.64 21.19 -12.02
CA GLY A 100 23.31 21.45 -12.56
C GLY A 100 22.96 20.26 -13.44
N VAL A 101 22.02 19.45 -13.00
CA VAL A 101 21.36 18.48 -13.87
C VAL A 101 20.59 19.33 -14.87
N SER A 102 21.17 19.50 -16.06
CA SER A 102 20.43 19.96 -17.23
C SER A 102 19.36 18.91 -17.51
N MET A 103 18.17 19.15 -16.97
CA MET A 103 16.94 18.47 -17.37
C MET A 103 16.60 19.00 -18.76
N THR A 104 17.26 18.47 -19.79
CA THR A 104 16.64 18.45 -21.11
C THR A 104 15.40 17.59 -20.98
N GLU A 105 14.24 18.22 -21.12
CA GLU A 105 12.93 17.61 -21.31
C GLU A 105 13.05 16.54 -22.40
N GLN A 106 13.24 15.28 -22.00
CA GLN A 106 13.16 14.16 -22.92
C GLN A 106 11.70 13.89 -23.17
N ALA A 107 11.22 14.34 -24.33
CA ALA A 107 9.98 13.88 -24.90
C ALA A 107 9.93 12.33 -24.89
N GLY A 108 8.97 11.77 -24.15
CA GLY A 108 8.36 10.47 -24.46
C GLY A 108 9.14 9.19 -24.16
N ALA A 109 10.01 9.13 -23.15
CA ALA A 109 10.42 7.82 -22.64
C ALA A 109 9.20 7.15 -21.96
N PRO A 110 8.77 5.93 -22.35
CA PRO A 110 7.65 5.27 -21.68
C PRO A 110 7.97 5.15 -20.20
N ALA A 111 7.00 5.51 -19.35
CA ALA A 111 7.10 5.33 -17.90
C ALA A 111 7.42 3.85 -17.66
N GLY A 112 8.66 3.59 -17.24
CA GLY A 112 9.08 2.25 -16.84
C GLY A 112 8.26 1.81 -15.62
N GLY A 113 8.23 0.51 -15.36
CA GLY A 113 7.53 -0.03 -14.21
C GLY A 113 6.97 -1.42 -14.50
N PRO A 114 6.48 -2.13 -13.47
CA PRO A 114 5.88 -3.45 -13.64
C PRO A 114 4.54 -3.42 -14.41
N LEU A 115 3.86 -2.27 -14.50
CA LEU A 115 2.59 -2.09 -15.20
C LEU A 115 2.73 -1.36 -16.55
N THR A 116 3.95 -1.23 -17.08
CA THR A 116 4.16 -0.68 -18.42
C THR A 116 3.33 -1.46 -19.44
N GLY A 117 2.52 -0.73 -20.21
CA GLY A 117 1.61 -1.30 -21.22
C GLY A 117 0.18 -1.54 -20.71
N ILE A 118 -0.10 -1.33 -19.42
CA ILE A 118 -1.45 -1.36 -18.86
C ILE A 118 -2.07 0.03 -18.95
N ARG A 119 -3.26 0.14 -19.57
CA ARG A 119 -4.05 1.38 -19.61
C ARG A 119 -5.20 1.36 -18.61
N VAL A 120 -5.32 2.42 -17.82
CA VAL A 120 -6.36 2.60 -16.81
C VAL A 120 -7.19 3.83 -17.14
N ILE A 121 -8.51 3.67 -17.26
CA ILE A 121 -9.46 4.78 -17.31
C ILE A 121 -10.00 5.01 -15.91
N ASP A 122 -9.64 6.15 -15.33
CA ASP A 122 -9.98 6.54 -13.97
C ASP A 122 -11.17 7.52 -14.00
N LEU A 123 -12.37 6.99 -13.77
CA LEU A 123 -13.61 7.77 -13.63
C LEU A 123 -13.88 8.16 -12.17
N SER A 124 -12.95 7.87 -11.26
CA SER A 124 -13.14 8.13 -9.84
C SER A 124 -12.75 9.55 -9.46
N ALA A 125 -13.29 10.01 -8.34
CA ALA A 125 -13.06 11.34 -7.80
C ALA A 125 -12.67 11.29 -6.32
N VAL A 126 -12.22 12.41 -5.77
CA VAL A 126 -11.84 12.55 -4.36
C VAL A 126 -10.56 11.74 -4.03
N VAL A 127 -10.63 10.66 -3.24
CA VAL A 127 -9.40 9.99 -2.75
C VAL A 127 -9.38 8.47 -2.98
N SER A 128 -10.40 7.74 -2.53
CA SER A 128 -10.36 6.26 -2.46
C SER A 128 -10.06 5.56 -3.79
N GLY A 129 -10.63 6.05 -4.89
CA GLY A 129 -10.29 5.60 -6.24
C GLY A 129 -9.02 6.27 -6.77
N PRO A 130 -8.93 7.62 -6.78
CA PRO A 130 -7.81 8.31 -7.41
C PRO A 130 -6.45 7.99 -6.81
N PHE A 131 -6.35 7.75 -5.50
CA PHE A 131 -5.07 7.36 -4.89
C PHE A 131 -4.69 5.92 -5.26
N GLY A 132 -5.67 5.02 -5.41
CA GLY A 132 -5.43 3.65 -5.89
C GLY A 132 -4.87 3.64 -7.31
N THR A 133 -5.47 4.42 -8.22
CA THR A 133 -4.95 4.57 -9.60
C THR A 133 -3.64 5.35 -9.66
N SER A 134 -3.37 6.26 -8.71
CA SER A 134 -2.06 6.91 -8.55
C SER A 134 -0.96 5.89 -8.28
N ILE A 135 -1.22 4.90 -7.42
CA ILE A 135 -0.28 3.81 -7.13
C ILE A 135 -0.02 2.97 -8.40
N LEU A 136 -1.04 2.73 -9.23
CA LEU A 136 -0.88 2.04 -10.51
C LEU A 136 -0.05 2.89 -11.50
N ALA A 137 -0.27 4.21 -11.54
CA ALA A 137 0.51 5.14 -12.37
C ALA A 137 1.99 5.18 -11.92
N ASP A 138 2.25 5.22 -10.61
CA ASP A 138 3.59 5.10 -10.02
C ASP A 138 4.26 3.75 -10.35
N GLN A 139 3.49 2.74 -10.75
CA GLN A 139 3.98 1.43 -11.19
C GLN A 139 4.08 1.32 -12.73
N GLY A 140 3.90 2.42 -13.46
CA GLY A 140 4.10 2.52 -14.91
C GLY A 140 2.84 2.33 -15.76
N ALA A 141 1.65 2.26 -15.15
CA ALA A 141 0.40 2.23 -15.91
C ALA A 141 0.12 3.58 -16.58
N ASP A 142 -0.45 3.55 -17.79
CA ASP A 142 -0.99 4.73 -18.47
C ASP A 142 -2.38 5.05 -17.90
N VAL A 143 -2.42 5.96 -16.93
CA VAL A 143 -3.66 6.34 -16.23
C VAL A 143 -4.23 7.63 -16.82
N ILE A 144 -5.45 7.54 -17.34
CA ILE A 144 -6.22 8.67 -17.85
C ILE A 144 -7.36 8.95 -16.87
N THR A 145 -7.27 10.04 -16.11
CA THR A 145 -8.36 10.51 -15.26
C THR A 145 -9.35 11.33 -16.08
N VAL A 146 -10.65 10.99 -15.95
CA VAL A 146 -11.74 11.63 -16.66
C VAL A 146 -12.50 12.53 -15.69
N GLU A 147 -12.27 13.83 -15.80
CA GLU A 147 -12.94 14.84 -14.99
C GLU A 147 -14.21 15.34 -15.67
N GLN A 148 -15.17 15.83 -14.88
CA GLN A 148 -16.38 16.44 -15.45
C GLN A 148 -16.06 17.85 -15.97
N ALA A 149 -16.28 18.08 -17.27
CA ALA A 149 -15.95 19.35 -17.94
C ALA A 149 -16.51 20.62 -17.27
N HIS A 150 -17.62 20.51 -16.54
CA HIS A 150 -18.29 21.64 -15.87
C HIS A 150 -18.28 21.57 -14.35
N ALA A 151 -17.65 20.54 -13.78
CA ALA A 151 -17.58 20.32 -12.34
C ALA A 151 -16.28 19.57 -12.03
N PRO A 152 -15.12 20.26 -12.05
CA PRO A 152 -13.84 19.64 -11.72
C PRO A 152 -13.88 18.97 -10.35
N ASP A 153 -12.97 18.03 -10.12
CA ASP A 153 -12.89 17.33 -8.83
C ASP A 153 -12.67 18.33 -7.68
N ILE A 154 -13.45 18.18 -6.60
CA ILE A 154 -13.36 19.01 -5.38
C ILE A 154 -11.96 19.00 -4.76
N VAL A 155 -11.15 17.98 -5.04
CA VAL A 155 -9.77 17.89 -4.58
C VAL A 155 -8.90 19.00 -5.15
N ARG A 156 -9.25 19.57 -6.32
CA ARG A 156 -8.58 20.75 -6.88
C ARG A 156 -8.65 21.98 -5.98
N ASP A 157 -9.61 22.01 -5.05
CA ASP A 157 -9.78 23.06 -4.04
C ASP A 157 -9.42 22.60 -2.62
N THR A 158 -8.80 21.42 -2.45
CA THR A 158 -8.50 20.84 -1.14
C THR A 158 -7.01 20.88 -0.79
N GLY A 159 -6.67 21.35 0.41
CA GLY A 159 -5.30 21.49 0.89
C GLY A 159 -4.72 22.89 0.63
N ALA A 160 -3.40 23.01 0.63
CA ALA A 160 -2.76 24.29 0.33
C ALA A 160 -3.01 24.69 -1.12
N LEU A 161 -3.42 25.94 -1.32
CA LEU A 161 -3.65 26.55 -2.63
C LEU A 161 -2.58 27.60 -2.91
N VAL A 162 -2.05 27.58 -4.13
CA VAL A 162 -1.10 28.57 -4.62
C VAL A 162 -1.71 29.17 -5.89
N GLU A 163 -1.87 30.49 -5.94
CA GLU A 163 -2.53 31.17 -7.07
C GLU A 163 -1.86 30.85 -8.41
N SER A 164 -0.52 30.79 -8.44
CA SER A 164 0.24 30.46 -9.64
C SER A 164 0.02 29.03 -10.12
N ALA A 165 -0.51 28.12 -9.29
CA ALA A 165 -0.67 26.70 -9.60
C ALA A 165 -1.88 26.39 -10.49
N GLN A 166 -2.71 27.39 -10.85
CA GLN A 166 -3.80 27.26 -11.82
C GLN A 166 -4.78 26.09 -11.53
N GLY A 167 -5.25 25.98 -10.28
CA GLY A 167 -6.20 24.93 -9.88
C GLY A 167 -5.56 23.56 -9.60
N VAL A 168 -4.23 23.52 -9.41
CA VAL A 168 -3.51 22.39 -8.83
C VAL A 168 -3.29 22.65 -7.34
N SER A 169 -4.19 22.13 -6.49
CA SER A 169 -3.98 22.12 -5.04
C SER A 169 -2.86 21.16 -4.64
N ALA A 170 -2.34 21.31 -3.41
CA ALA A 170 -1.37 20.36 -2.85
C ALA A 170 -1.91 18.92 -2.77
N MET A 171 -3.22 18.75 -2.54
CA MET A 171 -3.83 17.42 -2.53
C MET A 171 -3.94 16.84 -3.94
N TRP A 172 -4.35 17.64 -4.94
CA TRP A 172 -4.37 17.23 -6.34
C TRP A 172 -2.97 16.83 -6.84
N ALA A 173 -1.97 17.66 -6.54
CA ALA A 173 -0.57 17.41 -6.88
C ALA A 173 -0.07 16.07 -6.31
N SER A 174 -0.49 15.74 -5.10
CA SER A 174 -0.11 14.50 -4.42
C SER A 174 -0.84 13.27 -4.96
N LEU A 175 -2.09 13.42 -5.39
CA LEU A 175 -2.96 12.32 -5.81
C LEU A 175 -2.83 11.98 -7.29
N ASN A 176 -2.60 12.96 -8.15
CA ASN A 176 -2.72 12.78 -9.60
C ASN A 176 -1.42 12.93 -10.38
N ARG A 177 -0.26 12.88 -9.72
CA ARG A 177 1.04 12.72 -10.40
C ARG A 177 1.04 11.47 -11.31
N ASN A 178 1.87 11.46 -12.34
CA ASN A 178 1.97 10.38 -13.32
C ASN A 178 0.70 10.09 -14.14
N LYS A 179 -0.41 10.83 -13.95
CA LYS A 179 -1.66 10.66 -14.70
C LYS A 179 -1.78 11.70 -15.82
N ARG A 180 -2.59 11.37 -16.81
CA ARG A 180 -3.14 12.32 -17.81
C ARG A 180 -4.55 12.68 -17.40
N SER A 181 -4.92 13.96 -17.53
CA SER A 181 -6.28 14.44 -17.27
C SER A 181 -6.98 14.81 -18.58
N ILE A 182 -8.18 14.30 -18.76
CA ILE A 182 -9.14 14.76 -19.78
C ILE A 182 -10.40 15.28 -19.09
N ALA A 183 -11.03 16.28 -19.69
CA ALA A 183 -12.25 16.87 -19.14
C ALA A 183 -13.42 16.63 -20.10
N LEU A 184 -14.35 15.76 -19.72
CA LEU A 184 -15.48 15.32 -20.54
C LEU A 184 -16.81 15.53 -19.82
N ASN A 185 -17.85 15.93 -20.55
CA ASN A 185 -19.22 15.99 -20.05
C ASN A 185 -19.92 14.63 -20.27
N LEU A 186 -19.93 13.78 -19.24
CA LEU A 186 -20.54 12.45 -19.33
C LEU A 186 -22.08 12.47 -19.28
N LYS A 187 -22.71 13.65 -19.23
CA LYS A 187 -24.16 13.80 -19.41
C LYS A 187 -24.54 13.98 -20.88
N ASP A 188 -23.62 14.45 -21.72
CA ASP A 188 -23.79 14.48 -23.18
C ASP A 188 -23.47 13.10 -23.76
N GLN A 189 -24.27 12.64 -24.72
CA GLN A 189 -24.06 11.34 -25.35
C GLN A 189 -22.69 11.26 -26.04
N ARG A 190 -22.22 12.35 -26.67
CA ARG A 190 -20.91 12.40 -27.33
C ARG A 190 -19.77 12.21 -26.32
N GLY A 191 -19.88 12.80 -25.13
CA GLY A 191 -18.90 12.61 -24.06
C GLY A 191 -18.85 11.16 -23.56
N LYS A 192 -20.00 10.49 -23.49
CA LYS A 192 -20.08 9.06 -23.15
C LYS A 192 -19.48 8.19 -24.25
N ASP A 193 -19.77 8.50 -25.51
CA ASP A 193 -19.26 7.75 -26.66
C ASP A 193 -17.72 7.80 -26.70
N LEU A 194 -17.12 8.98 -26.45
CA LEU A 194 -15.67 9.13 -26.33
C LEU A 194 -15.06 8.27 -25.21
N VAL A 195 -15.71 8.23 -24.03
CA VAL A 195 -15.23 7.35 -22.94
C VAL A 195 -15.39 5.87 -23.28
N LEU A 196 -16.50 5.48 -23.90
CA LEU A 196 -16.69 4.10 -24.35
C LEU A 196 -15.62 3.69 -25.37
N GLU A 197 -15.25 4.57 -26.31
CA GLU A 197 -14.16 4.30 -27.24
C GLU A 197 -12.81 4.15 -26.54
N LEU A 198 -12.50 4.98 -25.54
CA LEU A 198 -11.29 4.82 -24.72
C LEU A 198 -11.27 3.48 -23.96
N ILE A 199 -12.41 3.06 -23.42
CA ILE A 199 -12.53 1.81 -22.63
C ILE A 199 -12.38 0.57 -23.51
N ARG A 200 -12.74 0.65 -24.80
CA ARG A 200 -12.63 -0.48 -25.74
C ARG A 200 -11.23 -1.10 -25.75
N ASP A 201 -10.19 -0.25 -25.66
CA ASP A 201 -8.79 -0.67 -25.67
C ASP A 201 -8.10 -0.45 -24.30
N ALA A 202 -8.87 -0.28 -23.22
CA ALA A 202 -8.34 -0.17 -21.88
C ALA A 202 -8.22 -1.55 -21.20
N ASP A 203 -7.31 -1.65 -20.22
CA ASP A 203 -7.18 -2.85 -19.40
C ASP A 203 -8.01 -2.76 -18.13
N VAL A 204 -8.15 -1.55 -17.58
CA VAL A 204 -8.78 -1.30 -16.29
C VAL A 204 -9.69 -0.08 -16.36
N VAL A 205 -10.86 -0.17 -15.74
CA VAL A 205 -11.69 0.99 -15.38
C VAL A 205 -11.82 1.05 -13.87
N VAL A 206 -11.57 2.22 -13.28
CA VAL A 206 -11.83 2.47 -11.85
C VAL A 206 -12.88 3.56 -11.71
N GLN A 207 -13.88 3.33 -10.85
CA GLN A 207 -14.92 4.30 -10.55
C GLN A 207 -15.32 4.23 -9.08
N ASN A 208 -15.78 5.34 -8.50
CA ASN A 208 -16.26 5.39 -7.12
C ASN A 208 -17.59 6.15 -6.95
N PHE A 209 -18.44 6.10 -7.97
CA PHE A 209 -19.78 6.65 -7.89
C PHE A 209 -20.65 5.83 -6.94
N ARG A 210 -21.71 6.45 -6.42
CA ARG A 210 -22.70 5.75 -5.61
C ARG A 210 -23.31 4.58 -6.39
N PRO A 211 -23.62 3.45 -5.73
CA PRO A 211 -24.26 2.31 -6.38
C PRO A 211 -25.46 2.71 -7.26
N GLY A 212 -25.51 2.19 -8.48
CA GLY A 212 -26.52 2.51 -9.49
C GLY A 212 -26.21 3.73 -10.37
N ALA A 213 -25.23 4.58 -10.02
CA ALA A 213 -24.94 5.79 -10.78
C ALA A 213 -24.22 5.51 -12.10
N ILE A 214 -23.25 4.60 -12.11
CA ILE A 214 -22.50 4.22 -13.31
C ILE A 214 -23.41 3.53 -14.33
N GLU A 215 -24.37 2.72 -13.87
CA GLU A 215 -25.38 2.07 -14.70
C GLU A 215 -26.30 3.10 -15.37
N ARG A 216 -26.77 4.11 -14.61
CA ARG A 216 -27.56 5.21 -15.17
C ARG A 216 -26.79 6.07 -16.19
N LEU A 217 -25.46 6.13 -16.06
CA LEU A 217 -24.62 6.78 -17.06
C LEU A 217 -24.48 5.95 -18.35
N GLY A 218 -24.80 4.66 -18.32
CA GLY A 218 -24.59 3.73 -19.44
C GLY A 218 -23.17 3.16 -19.48
N LEU A 219 -22.45 3.22 -18.35
CA LEU A 219 -21.06 2.75 -18.21
C LEU A 219 -20.95 1.63 -17.17
N GLY A 220 -22.07 0.95 -16.88
CA GLY A 220 -22.11 -0.15 -15.91
C GLY A 220 -21.42 -1.42 -16.42
N TRP A 221 -21.15 -2.35 -15.50
CA TRP A 221 -20.40 -3.57 -15.78
C TRP A 221 -20.89 -4.33 -17.02
N ASP A 222 -22.18 -4.60 -17.12
CA ASP A 222 -22.75 -5.36 -18.25
C ASP A 222 -22.45 -4.73 -19.61
N VAL A 223 -22.46 -3.39 -19.69
CA VAL A 223 -22.14 -2.65 -20.92
C VAL A 223 -20.65 -2.73 -21.21
N LEU A 224 -19.80 -2.48 -20.22
CA LEU A 224 -18.36 -2.43 -20.41
C LEU A 224 -17.77 -3.82 -20.67
N HIS A 225 -18.29 -4.87 -20.02
CA HIS A 225 -17.86 -6.24 -20.24
C HIS A 225 -18.27 -6.76 -21.63
N ALA A 226 -19.47 -6.39 -22.11
CA ALA A 226 -19.87 -6.70 -23.48
C ALA A 226 -19.01 -5.98 -24.52
N LEU A 227 -18.55 -4.76 -24.22
CA LEU A 227 -17.64 -3.99 -25.06
C LEU A 227 -16.22 -4.58 -25.06
N ASN A 228 -15.71 -4.99 -23.91
CA ASN A 228 -14.37 -5.51 -23.70
C ASN A 228 -14.38 -6.65 -22.64
N PRO A 229 -14.46 -7.93 -23.07
CA PRO A 229 -14.50 -9.07 -22.16
C PRO A 229 -13.24 -9.27 -21.29
N GLU A 230 -12.12 -8.66 -21.68
CA GLU A 230 -10.84 -8.72 -20.96
C GLU A 230 -10.67 -7.55 -19.96
N LEU A 231 -11.68 -6.70 -19.83
CA LEU A 231 -11.64 -5.52 -18.95
C LEU A 231 -11.72 -5.91 -17.47
N VAL A 232 -10.83 -5.33 -16.66
CA VAL A 232 -10.98 -5.31 -15.21
C VAL A 232 -11.72 -4.04 -14.81
N MET A 233 -12.91 -4.15 -14.21
CA MET A 233 -13.62 -3.00 -13.63
C MET A 233 -13.47 -3.02 -12.11
N CYS A 234 -13.11 -1.91 -11.49
CA CYS A 234 -13.06 -1.75 -10.04
C CYS A 234 -14.05 -0.67 -9.60
N SER A 235 -15.08 -1.08 -8.86
CA SER A 235 -16.08 -0.22 -8.25
C SER A 235 -15.79 -0.01 -6.77
N VAL A 236 -15.60 1.24 -6.37
CA VAL A 236 -15.42 1.60 -4.96
C VAL A 236 -16.69 2.25 -4.43
N SER A 237 -17.12 1.87 -3.22
CA SER A 237 -18.28 2.46 -2.54
C SER A 237 -18.02 2.62 -1.05
N GLY A 238 -18.84 3.41 -0.35
CA GLY A 238 -18.71 3.55 1.10
C GLY A 238 -19.07 2.27 1.87
N PHE A 239 -20.21 1.67 1.52
CA PHE A 239 -20.87 0.62 2.31
C PHE A 239 -21.20 -0.65 1.51
N GLY A 240 -20.71 -0.78 0.28
CA GLY A 240 -21.08 -1.87 -0.62
C GLY A 240 -22.18 -1.48 -1.61
N SER A 241 -22.41 -2.34 -2.59
CA SER A 241 -23.45 -2.18 -3.61
C SER A 241 -24.84 -2.55 -3.10
N ASP A 242 -24.94 -3.26 -1.98
CA ASP A 242 -26.17 -3.72 -1.36
C ASP A 242 -26.25 -3.40 0.14
N GLY A 243 -27.31 -3.90 0.80
CA GLY A 243 -27.53 -3.68 2.22
C GLY A 243 -28.13 -2.31 2.58
N PRO A 244 -28.35 -2.06 3.88
CA PRO A 244 -29.13 -0.93 4.37
C PRO A 244 -28.48 0.43 4.13
N TYR A 245 -27.15 0.47 3.93
CA TYR A 245 -26.38 1.71 3.79
C TYR A 245 -25.82 1.95 2.39
N SER A 246 -26.06 1.06 1.41
CA SER A 246 -25.55 1.15 0.02
C SER A 246 -25.74 2.53 -0.64
N HIS A 247 -26.89 3.16 -0.42
CA HIS A 247 -27.22 4.46 -1.03
C HIS A 247 -26.88 5.68 -0.16
N ARG A 248 -26.28 5.50 1.03
CA ARG A 248 -25.88 6.60 1.89
C ARG A 248 -24.62 7.29 1.35
N PRO A 249 -24.50 8.63 1.47
CA PRO A 249 -23.24 9.30 1.23
C PRO A 249 -22.19 8.83 2.25
N ALA A 250 -20.97 8.61 1.77
CA ALA A 250 -19.84 8.20 2.61
C ALA A 250 -18.64 9.08 2.28
N PHE A 251 -18.01 9.56 3.34
CA PHE A 251 -16.67 10.15 3.35
C PHE A 251 -15.89 9.45 4.47
N ASP A 252 -14.58 9.60 4.45
CA ASP A 252 -13.67 8.96 5.38
C ASP A 252 -14.14 9.00 6.85
N ALA A 253 -14.44 10.19 7.40
CA ALA A 253 -14.87 10.33 8.79
C ALA A 253 -16.16 9.55 9.12
N ILE A 254 -17.08 9.45 8.16
CA ILE A 254 -18.32 8.66 8.32
C ILE A 254 -17.99 7.18 8.37
N VAL A 255 -17.10 6.70 7.50
CA VAL A 255 -16.67 5.29 7.50
C VAL A 255 -15.89 4.97 8.77
N GLN A 256 -14.95 5.82 9.20
CA GLN A 256 -14.25 5.67 10.48
C GLN A 256 -15.25 5.50 11.63
N SER A 257 -16.29 6.35 11.67
CA SER A 257 -17.28 6.35 12.75
C SER A 257 -18.08 5.04 12.83
N ILE A 258 -18.35 4.40 11.68
CA ILE A 258 -19.06 3.12 11.63
C ILE A 258 -18.14 1.94 11.94
N THR A 259 -16.85 2.04 11.62
CA THR A 259 -15.90 0.93 11.67
C THR A 259 -15.16 0.82 13.01
N GLY A 260 -15.48 1.69 13.97
CA GLY A 260 -14.94 1.61 15.34
C GLY A 260 -13.57 2.28 15.53
N TYR A 261 -12.97 2.84 14.47
CA TYR A 261 -11.68 3.54 14.55
C TYR A 261 -11.60 4.58 15.68
N PRO A 262 -12.64 5.42 15.91
CA PRO A 262 -12.58 6.41 16.97
C PRO A 262 -12.51 5.84 18.38
N MET A 263 -13.05 4.63 18.58
CA MET A 263 -12.99 3.95 19.88
C MET A 263 -11.59 3.41 20.19
N VAL A 264 -10.77 3.18 19.17
CA VAL A 264 -9.34 2.80 19.34
C VAL A 264 -8.47 4.01 19.69
N GLN A 265 -8.95 5.22 19.41
CA GLN A 265 -8.27 6.50 19.61
C GLN A 265 -8.87 7.29 20.79
N VAL A 266 -9.47 6.59 21.75
CA VAL A 266 -10.05 7.23 22.94
C VAL A 266 -8.95 7.92 23.74
N ASP A 267 -9.20 9.17 24.13
CA ASP A 267 -8.28 9.94 24.96
C ASP A 267 -8.34 9.52 26.44
N ASP A 268 -7.48 10.14 27.26
CA ASP A 268 -7.40 9.85 28.70
C ASP A 268 -8.70 10.19 29.47
N GLN A 269 -9.65 10.92 28.85
CA GLN A 269 -10.96 11.26 29.43
C GLN A 269 -12.07 10.31 28.99
N GLY A 270 -11.78 9.39 28.06
CA GLY A 270 -12.78 8.47 27.52
C GLY A 270 -13.48 8.98 26.26
N GLU A 271 -13.05 10.11 25.68
CA GLU A 271 -13.70 10.69 24.51
C GLU A 271 -13.12 10.10 23.21
N PRO A 272 -13.97 9.58 22.29
CA PRO A 272 -13.50 9.00 21.03
C PRO A 272 -13.00 10.08 20.07
N GLN A 273 -11.86 9.83 19.42
CA GLN A 273 -11.24 10.76 18.47
C GLN A 273 -11.14 10.13 17.08
N LEU A 274 -11.39 10.89 16.02
CA LEU A 274 -11.04 10.41 14.68
C LEU A 274 -9.54 10.12 14.60
N MET A 275 -9.15 9.13 13.80
CA MET A 275 -7.76 9.07 13.37
C MET A 275 -7.41 10.38 12.67
N ALA A 276 -6.27 10.96 13.03
CA ALA A 276 -5.79 12.25 12.48
C ALA A 276 -5.28 12.13 11.03
N THR A 277 -5.94 11.31 10.21
CA THR A 277 -5.71 11.12 8.79
C THR A 277 -6.94 10.49 8.13
N ILE A 278 -7.01 10.53 6.80
CA ILE A 278 -8.06 9.87 6.01
C ILE A 278 -7.75 8.37 5.81
N VAL A 279 -7.82 7.61 6.90
CA VAL A 279 -7.37 6.20 6.92
C VAL A 279 -8.25 5.29 6.08
N ALA A 280 -9.57 5.48 6.09
CA ALA A 280 -10.51 4.64 5.35
C ALA A 280 -10.32 4.82 3.84
N ASP A 281 -10.14 6.06 3.38
CA ASP A 281 -9.81 6.35 1.98
C ASP A 281 -8.47 5.70 1.57
N LYS A 282 -7.42 5.88 2.37
CA LYS A 282 -6.06 5.38 2.05
C LYS A 282 -5.98 3.86 2.03
N VAL A 283 -6.58 3.18 3.01
CA VAL A 283 -6.63 1.71 3.06
C VAL A 283 -7.45 1.16 1.88
N THR A 284 -8.58 1.79 1.57
CA THR A 284 -9.38 1.42 0.38
C THR A 284 -8.56 1.56 -0.90
N SER A 285 -7.78 2.63 -1.03
CA SER A 285 -6.92 2.88 -2.19
C SER A 285 -5.84 1.80 -2.37
N LEU A 286 -5.25 1.32 -1.27
CA LEU A 286 -4.30 0.21 -1.30
C LEU A 286 -4.98 -1.09 -1.79
N ASN A 287 -6.22 -1.35 -1.35
CA ASN A 287 -7.00 -2.49 -1.81
C ASN A 287 -7.38 -2.35 -3.30
N VAL A 288 -7.69 -1.15 -3.80
CA VAL A 288 -7.90 -0.90 -5.24
C VAL A 288 -6.67 -1.31 -6.04
N ALA A 289 -5.50 -0.78 -5.70
CA ALA A 289 -4.27 -1.09 -6.42
C ALA A 289 -3.91 -2.59 -6.34
N GLN A 290 -4.05 -3.19 -5.16
CA GLN A 290 -3.76 -4.61 -4.95
C GLN A 290 -4.71 -5.52 -5.72
N ALA A 291 -6.02 -5.28 -5.64
CA ALA A 291 -7.04 -6.11 -6.28
C ALA A 291 -6.98 -6.00 -7.81
N VAL A 292 -6.75 -4.79 -8.34
CA VAL A 292 -6.53 -4.60 -9.78
C VAL A 292 -5.32 -5.40 -10.26
N CYS A 293 -4.18 -5.32 -9.57
CA CYS A 293 -3.00 -6.12 -9.92
C CYS A 293 -3.30 -7.63 -9.86
N ALA A 294 -4.04 -8.10 -8.84
CA ALA A 294 -4.42 -9.51 -8.73
C ALA A 294 -5.35 -9.95 -9.88
N ALA A 295 -6.32 -9.11 -10.27
CA ALA A 295 -7.23 -9.39 -11.38
C ALA A 295 -6.50 -9.38 -12.73
N LEU A 296 -5.53 -8.48 -12.94
CA LEU A 296 -4.68 -8.50 -14.14
C LEU A 296 -3.83 -9.78 -14.21
N VAL A 297 -3.33 -10.27 -13.07
CA VAL A 297 -2.65 -11.56 -12.99
C VAL A 297 -3.60 -12.71 -13.33
N ALA A 298 -4.80 -12.73 -12.75
CA ALA A 298 -5.82 -13.74 -13.05
C ALA A 298 -6.21 -13.74 -14.54
N ARG A 299 -6.38 -12.55 -15.13
CA ARG A 299 -6.62 -12.37 -16.57
C ARG A 299 -5.50 -13.00 -17.40
N SER A 300 -4.24 -12.76 -17.04
CA SER A 300 -3.08 -13.37 -17.72
C SER A 300 -3.02 -14.90 -17.61
N MET A 301 -3.73 -15.48 -16.64
CA MET A 301 -3.88 -16.93 -16.45
C MET A 301 -5.11 -17.50 -17.19
N GLY A 302 -5.83 -16.68 -17.95
CA GLY A 302 -6.98 -17.09 -18.75
C GLY A 302 -8.33 -17.00 -18.05
N HIS A 303 -8.44 -16.24 -16.95
CA HIS A 303 -9.72 -15.99 -16.28
C HIS A 303 -10.54 -14.86 -16.92
N GLY A 304 -10.00 -14.17 -17.93
CA GLY A 304 -10.65 -13.03 -18.58
C GLY A 304 -10.74 -11.80 -17.68
N GLY A 305 -11.52 -10.80 -18.13
CA GLY A 305 -11.87 -9.63 -17.35
C GLY A 305 -12.84 -9.95 -16.21
N GLN A 306 -12.90 -9.08 -15.20
CA GLN A 306 -13.80 -9.26 -14.06
C GLN A 306 -14.19 -7.94 -13.39
N HIS A 307 -15.28 -7.98 -12.63
CA HIS A 307 -15.73 -6.87 -11.81
C HIS A 307 -15.27 -7.07 -10.36
N ILE A 308 -14.56 -6.08 -9.83
CA ILE A 308 -14.12 -5.98 -8.45
C ILE A 308 -14.99 -4.95 -7.75
N GLU A 309 -15.54 -5.31 -6.60
CA GLU A 309 -16.25 -4.39 -5.72
C GLU A 309 -15.48 -4.24 -4.41
N ILE A 310 -15.23 -2.99 -4.01
CA ILE A 310 -14.55 -2.66 -2.76
C ILE A 310 -15.41 -1.67 -1.98
N ALA A 311 -15.89 -2.10 -0.80
CA ALA A 311 -16.51 -1.21 0.15
C ALA A 311 -15.46 -0.65 1.12
N MET A 312 -15.51 0.66 1.36
CA MET A 312 -14.61 1.31 2.33
C MET A 312 -14.79 0.73 3.73
N VAL A 313 -16.03 0.38 4.11
CA VAL A 313 -16.32 -0.26 5.40
C VAL A 313 -15.59 -1.60 5.54
N ASP A 314 -15.64 -2.46 4.52
CA ASP A 314 -14.98 -3.77 4.51
C ASP A 314 -13.45 -3.62 4.59
N ALA A 315 -12.90 -2.75 3.73
CA ALA A 315 -11.46 -2.49 3.70
C ALA A 315 -10.95 -1.95 5.05
N SER A 316 -11.71 -1.05 5.67
CA SER A 316 -11.33 -0.44 6.95
C SER A 316 -11.42 -1.43 8.12
N ILE A 317 -12.49 -2.23 8.21
CA ILE A 317 -12.64 -3.27 9.24
C ILE A 317 -11.57 -4.34 9.08
N HIS A 318 -11.37 -4.85 7.86
CA HIS A 318 -10.35 -5.86 7.58
C HIS A 318 -8.95 -5.39 8.00
N PHE A 319 -8.61 -4.13 7.75
CA PHE A 319 -7.33 -3.55 8.16
C PHE A 319 -7.21 -3.34 9.68
N LEU A 320 -8.29 -2.91 10.33
CA LEU A 320 -8.33 -2.67 11.78
C LEU A 320 -8.27 -3.96 12.60
N TRP A 321 -8.78 -5.08 12.04
CA TRP A 321 -9.10 -6.28 12.80
C TRP A 321 -7.90 -6.91 13.52
N LEU A 322 -6.71 -6.85 12.93
CA LEU A 322 -5.54 -7.66 13.33
C LEU A 322 -5.19 -7.51 14.82
N GLU A 323 -5.04 -6.28 15.31
CA GLU A 323 -4.67 -6.00 16.69
C GLU A 323 -5.78 -5.29 17.47
N ALA A 324 -6.59 -4.45 16.83
CA ALA A 324 -7.60 -3.68 17.55
C ALA A 324 -8.87 -4.49 17.86
N MET A 325 -9.06 -5.66 17.22
CA MET A 325 -10.20 -6.55 17.45
C MET A 325 -9.79 -7.90 18.08
N TRP A 326 -8.55 -8.04 18.57
CA TRP A 326 -8.06 -9.31 19.13
C TRP A 326 -8.88 -9.83 20.31
N ASN A 327 -9.43 -8.94 21.14
CA ASN A 327 -10.30 -9.23 22.28
C ASN A 327 -11.67 -9.78 21.87
N HIS A 328 -12.09 -9.51 20.63
CA HIS A 328 -13.36 -9.95 20.03
C HIS A 328 -13.19 -11.07 19.00
N THR A 329 -11.95 -11.50 18.74
CA THR A 329 -11.66 -12.48 17.69
C THR A 329 -12.10 -13.88 18.09
N TYR A 330 -11.89 -14.27 19.35
CA TYR A 330 -12.34 -15.56 19.89
C TYR A 330 -13.69 -15.39 20.59
N VAL A 331 -14.79 -15.51 19.84
CA VAL A 331 -16.16 -15.24 20.33
C VAL A 331 -16.55 -16.10 21.56
N ASP A 332 -16.04 -17.32 21.67
CA ASP A 332 -16.30 -18.19 22.84
C ASP A 332 -15.38 -17.88 24.05
N HIS A 333 -14.35 -17.06 23.83
CA HIS A 333 -13.29 -16.73 24.77
C HIS A 333 -12.89 -15.25 24.66
N GLU A 334 -13.86 -14.34 24.59
CA GLU A 334 -13.56 -12.91 24.60
C GLU A 334 -12.75 -12.55 25.84
N THR A 335 -11.77 -11.66 25.67
CA THR A 335 -10.86 -11.25 26.75
C THR A 335 -10.85 -9.74 26.91
N ASP A 336 -10.48 -9.27 28.10
CA ASP A 336 -10.24 -7.84 28.36
C ASP A 336 -8.73 -7.53 28.39
N SER A 337 -7.98 -8.10 27.44
CA SER A 337 -6.53 -7.83 27.37
C SER A 337 -6.31 -6.36 26.99
N PRO A 338 -5.34 -5.64 27.60
CA PRO A 338 -5.10 -4.25 27.24
C PRO A 338 -4.80 -4.10 25.76
N ASP A 339 -5.45 -3.15 25.07
CA ASP A 339 -5.23 -2.90 23.66
C ASP A 339 -3.78 -2.46 23.38
N LEU A 340 -3.28 -2.76 22.18
CA LEU A 340 -1.91 -2.44 21.80
C LEU A 340 -1.62 -0.93 21.90
N SER A 341 -2.60 -0.07 21.62
CA SER A 341 -2.50 1.39 21.74
C SER A 341 -2.43 1.89 23.19
N ALA A 342 -2.90 1.09 24.16
CA ALA A 342 -2.75 1.38 25.58
C ALA A 342 -1.35 1.03 26.08
N VAL A 343 -0.70 0.03 25.46
CA VAL A 343 0.64 -0.45 25.83
C VAL A 343 1.75 0.32 25.11
N CYS A 344 1.63 0.57 23.82
CA CYS A 344 2.63 1.32 23.05
C CYS A 344 2.39 2.84 23.19
N LYS A 345 3.10 3.48 24.13
CA LYS A 345 2.99 4.92 24.40
C LYS A 345 4.26 5.67 24.02
N LEU A 346 4.08 6.97 23.72
CA LEU A 346 5.18 7.91 23.56
C LEU A 346 5.56 8.47 24.93
N PHE A 347 6.86 8.60 25.20
CA PHE A 347 7.39 9.03 26.49
C PHE A 347 7.98 10.43 26.41
N ARG A 348 7.75 11.23 27.44
CA ARG A 348 8.40 12.54 27.54
C ARG A 348 9.87 12.40 27.84
N THR A 349 10.63 13.33 27.31
CA THR A 349 12.05 13.52 27.59
C THR A 349 12.28 14.97 28.02
N VAL A 350 13.51 15.34 28.36
CA VAL A 350 13.85 16.71 28.79
C VAL A 350 13.48 17.77 27.75
N ASP A 351 13.61 17.46 26.46
CA ASP A 351 13.53 18.41 25.35
C ASP A 351 12.52 18.01 24.26
N GLY A 352 11.80 16.90 24.41
CA GLY A 352 10.87 16.41 23.41
C GLY A 352 10.20 15.10 23.79
N TRP A 353 10.01 14.23 22.81
CA TRP A 353 9.33 12.94 22.97
C TRP A 353 10.10 11.83 22.26
N ALA A 354 10.05 10.62 22.82
CA ALA A 354 10.63 9.43 22.22
C ALA A 354 9.67 8.25 22.31
N MET A 355 9.75 7.35 21.33
CA MET A 355 9.24 6.00 21.48
C MET A 355 10.38 5.11 21.95
N VAL A 356 10.20 4.40 23.06
CA VAL A 356 11.05 3.28 23.48
C VAL A 356 10.16 2.05 23.48
N TYR A 357 10.58 0.95 22.87
CA TYR A 357 9.69 -0.20 22.63
C TYR A 357 9.79 -1.28 23.72
N PRO A 358 8.86 -1.36 24.70
CA PRO A 358 8.94 -2.34 25.80
C PRO A 358 8.51 -3.76 25.39
N LEU A 359 7.83 -3.91 24.25
CA LEU A 359 7.31 -5.18 23.77
C LEU A 359 8.29 -5.94 22.86
N GLY A 360 9.57 -5.55 22.88
CA GLY A 360 10.62 -6.28 22.19
C GLY A 360 10.83 -7.69 22.75
N THR A 361 11.86 -8.36 22.23
CA THR A 361 12.30 -9.65 22.76
C THR A 361 12.70 -9.56 24.24
N ASP A 362 12.77 -10.68 24.95
CA ASP A 362 13.18 -10.65 26.36
C ASP A 362 14.60 -10.10 26.54
N ALA A 363 15.50 -10.33 25.58
CA ALA A 363 16.83 -9.72 25.57
C ALA A 363 16.76 -8.19 25.48
N GLN A 364 15.88 -7.65 24.63
CA GLN A 364 15.66 -6.21 24.49
C GLN A 364 15.02 -5.61 25.75
N TRP A 365 14.09 -6.32 26.39
CA TRP A 365 13.54 -5.90 27.67
C TRP A 365 14.62 -5.81 28.76
N GLN A 366 15.49 -6.83 28.86
CA GLN A 366 16.62 -6.82 29.80
C GLN A 366 17.62 -5.70 29.47
N GLY A 367 17.92 -5.48 28.18
CA GLY A 367 18.77 -4.38 27.72
C GLY A 367 18.20 -3.01 28.10
N LEU A 368 16.91 -2.80 27.90
CA LEU A 368 16.19 -1.59 28.27
C LEU A 368 16.32 -1.35 29.78
N CYS A 369 15.98 -2.34 30.59
CA CYS A 369 16.04 -2.22 32.05
C CYS A 369 17.47 -1.95 32.55
N ALA A 370 18.48 -2.61 31.97
CA ALA A 370 19.88 -2.37 32.31
C ALA A 370 20.33 -0.95 31.94
N ALA A 371 19.94 -0.47 30.75
CA ALA A 371 20.27 0.85 30.24
C ALA A 371 19.65 1.97 31.10
N LEU A 372 18.43 1.77 31.60
CA LEU A 372 17.75 2.70 32.52
C LEU A 372 18.11 2.48 34.00
N HIS A 373 19.03 1.56 34.31
CA HIS A 373 19.42 1.21 35.68
C HIS A 373 18.25 0.73 36.57
N ARG A 374 17.34 -0.06 35.98
CA ARG A 374 16.16 -0.65 36.62
C ARG A 374 16.21 -2.18 36.69
N PRO A 375 17.18 -2.78 37.41
CA PRO A 375 17.26 -4.23 37.56
C PRO A 375 16.05 -4.83 38.29
N ASP A 376 15.32 -4.01 39.06
CA ASP A 376 14.07 -4.37 39.69
C ASP A 376 13.00 -4.73 38.64
N LEU A 377 12.82 -3.90 37.60
CA LEU A 377 11.89 -4.18 36.49
C LEU A 377 12.32 -5.41 35.68
N ALA A 378 13.63 -5.58 35.50
CA ALA A 378 14.20 -6.72 34.79
C ALA A 378 13.88 -8.06 35.48
N SER A 379 13.80 -8.05 36.81
CA SER A 379 13.57 -9.23 37.65
C SER A 379 12.10 -9.44 38.06
N ASP A 380 11.22 -8.49 37.75
CA ASP A 380 9.80 -8.58 38.09
C ASP A 380 9.14 -9.71 37.28
N ALA A 381 8.55 -10.67 37.99
CA ALA A 381 7.89 -11.83 37.38
C ALA A 381 6.73 -11.43 36.44
N ARG A 382 6.11 -10.26 36.65
CA ARG A 382 5.07 -9.72 35.77
C ARG A 382 5.59 -9.39 34.37
N PHE A 383 6.86 -9.00 34.24
CA PHE A 383 7.44 -8.51 32.98
C PHE A 383 8.38 -9.54 32.31
N ALA A 384 8.51 -10.73 32.91
CA ALA A 384 9.44 -11.76 32.49
C ALA A 384 9.25 -12.23 31.04
N GLY A 385 8.03 -12.17 30.50
CA GLY A 385 7.72 -12.53 29.13
C GLY A 385 6.77 -11.53 28.46
N LEU A 386 6.71 -11.59 27.12
CA LEU A 386 5.92 -10.66 26.30
C LEU A 386 4.46 -10.54 26.75
N HIS A 387 3.80 -11.66 27.04
CA HIS A 387 2.40 -11.64 27.47
C HIS A 387 2.21 -10.81 28.74
N GLY A 388 3.06 -11.01 29.74
CA GLY A 388 3.03 -10.21 30.96
C GLY A 388 3.30 -8.72 30.71
N ARG A 389 4.22 -8.40 29.79
CA ARG A 389 4.47 -7.00 29.38
C ARG A 389 3.28 -6.35 28.67
N ILE A 390 2.45 -7.13 27.97
CA ILE A 390 1.18 -6.65 27.39
C ILE A 390 0.15 -6.47 28.51
N THR A 391 -0.07 -7.51 29.34
CA THR A 391 -1.07 -7.50 30.41
C THR A 391 -0.84 -6.37 31.42
N TYR A 392 0.41 -6.09 31.76
CA TYR A 392 0.81 -5.06 32.73
C TYR A 392 1.47 -3.85 32.05
N GLY A 393 1.12 -3.59 30.79
CA GLY A 393 1.72 -2.51 30.00
C GLY A 393 1.52 -1.12 30.60
N SER A 394 0.42 -0.90 31.33
CA SER A 394 0.14 0.38 31.99
C SER A 394 1.19 0.71 33.06
N GLU A 395 1.60 -0.31 33.82
CA GLU A 395 2.60 -0.21 34.88
C GLU A 395 3.99 -0.02 34.27
N ILE A 396 4.31 -0.73 33.19
CA ILE A 396 5.54 -0.48 32.44
C ILE A 396 5.59 0.98 31.98
N ASN A 397 4.51 1.49 31.41
CA ASN A 397 4.47 2.86 30.90
C ASN A 397 4.69 3.90 32.00
N GLN A 398 4.13 3.69 33.20
CA GLN A 398 4.37 4.57 34.35
C GLN A 398 5.84 4.58 34.76
N GLU A 399 6.47 3.41 34.83
CA GLU A 399 7.88 3.28 35.21
C GLU A 399 8.82 3.86 34.15
N LEU A 400 8.51 3.68 32.86
CA LEU A 400 9.29 4.25 31.77
C LEU A 400 9.19 5.78 31.73
N GLU A 401 8.00 6.34 31.92
CA GLU A 401 7.81 7.81 31.95
C GLU A 401 8.62 8.46 33.08
N LEU A 402 8.77 7.81 34.23
CA LEU A 402 9.61 8.31 35.33
C LEU A 402 11.11 8.35 34.95
N GLU A 403 11.56 7.45 34.09
CA GLU A 403 12.96 7.33 33.69
C GLU A 403 13.29 8.20 32.47
N THR A 404 12.44 8.20 31.45
CA THR A 404 12.71 8.87 30.15
C THR A 404 12.83 10.39 30.29
N VAL A 405 12.08 11.00 31.23
CA VAL A 405 12.12 12.44 31.51
C VAL A 405 13.46 12.93 32.05
N LYS A 406 14.38 12.03 32.41
CA LYS A 406 15.74 12.36 32.90
C LYS A 406 16.75 12.57 31.78
N TYR A 407 16.42 12.19 30.55
CA TYR A 407 17.32 12.21 29.40
C TYR A 407 16.83 13.20 28.35
N THR A 408 17.74 13.79 27.57
CA THR A 408 17.35 14.41 26.29
C THR A 408 16.93 13.32 25.30
N THR A 409 16.10 13.66 24.32
CA THR A 409 15.63 12.72 23.28
C THR A 409 16.80 12.01 22.61
N ALA A 410 17.82 12.76 22.19
CA ALA A 410 18.99 12.20 21.52
C ALA A 410 19.81 11.29 22.44
N ALA A 411 19.98 11.64 23.71
CA ALA A 411 20.72 10.80 24.67
C ALA A 411 19.98 9.50 24.96
N LEU A 412 18.65 9.56 25.12
CA LEU A 412 17.82 8.38 25.35
C LEU A 412 17.84 7.43 24.15
N VAL A 413 17.62 7.94 22.94
CA VAL A 413 17.65 7.12 21.72
C VAL A 413 19.00 6.46 21.55
N LYS A 414 20.10 7.20 21.77
CA LYS A 414 21.45 6.63 21.72
C LYS A 414 21.66 5.55 22.79
N LEU A 415 21.20 5.80 24.01
CA LEU A 415 21.32 4.85 25.12
C LEU A 415 20.58 3.53 24.82
N MET A 416 19.41 3.61 24.18
CA MET A 416 18.65 2.44 23.73
C MET A 416 19.34 1.72 22.56
N ASP A 417 19.85 2.46 21.57
CA ASP A 417 20.61 1.90 20.43
C ASP A 417 21.87 1.15 20.89
N ASP A 418 22.65 1.72 21.82
CA ASP A 418 23.83 1.08 22.42
C ASP A 418 23.47 -0.22 23.17
N ALA A 419 22.21 -0.39 23.58
CA ALA A 419 21.66 -1.55 24.27
C ALA A 419 20.89 -2.52 23.35
N ASP A 420 20.88 -2.30 22.03
CA ASP A 420 20.10 -3.06 21.03
C ASP A 420 18.58 -3.00 21.26
N VAL A 421 18.10 -1.91 21.86
CA VAL A 421 16.67 -1.67 22.16
C VAL A 421 16.07 -0.74 21.11
N PRO A 422 14.95 -1.12 20.45
CA PRO A 422 14.30 -0.24 19.49
C PRO A 422 13.78 1.04 20.14
N ALA A 423 14.29 2.17 19.66
CA ALA A 423 13.83 3.49 20.07
C ALA A 423 13.95 4.49 18.91
N ALA A 424 13.12 5.54 18.95
CA ALA A 424 13.14 6.60 17.96
C ALA A 424 12.68 7.94 18.56
N PRO A 425 13.19 9.08 18.05
CA PRO A 425 12.60 10.38 18.36
C PRO A 425 11.20 10.51 17.73
N VAL A 426 10.34 11.32 18.33
CA VAL A 426 9.06 11.70 17.73
C VAL A 426 9.26 12.99 16.94
N ASN A 427 9.50 12.85 15.64
CA ASN A 427 9.73 13.98 14.75
C ASN A 427 8.44 14.76 14.43
N SER A 428 8.54 16.08 14.40
CA SER A 428 7.61 16.95 13.66
C SER A 428 7.65 16.65 12.15
N ARG A 429 6.73 17.27 11.39
CA ARG A 429 6.68 17.08 9.92
C ARG A 429 7.93 17.64 9.25
N GLU A 430 8.43 18.76 9.75
CA GLU A 430 9.64 19.43 9.29
C GLU A 430 10.89 18.61 9.62
N GLU A 431 10.99 18.09 10.85
CA GLU A 431 12.09 17.21 11.27
C GLU A 431 12.09 15.89 10.49
N MET A 432 10.92 15.32 10.18
CA MET A 432 10.82 14.11 9.35
C MET A 432 11.41 14.32 7.95
N ILE A 433 11.18 15.49 7.33
CA ILE A 433 11.78 15.81 6.02
C ILE A 433 13.30 15.93 6.14
N ALA A 434 13.79 16.45 7.26
CA ALA A 434 15.22 16.62 7.52
C ALA A 434 15.91 15.35 8.08
N ASP A 435 15.15 14.31 8.40
CA ASP A 435 15.66 13.11 9.06
C ASP A 435 16.74 12.42 8.21
N PRO A 436 17.92 12.07 8.79
CA PRO A 436 19.03 11.50 8.04
C PRO A 436 18.68 10.20 7.30
N HIS A 437 17.81 9.36 7.87
CA HIS A 437 17.38 8.12 7.24
C HIS A 437 16.39 8.39 6.11
N VAL A 438 15.45 9.32 6.29
CA VAL A 438 14.50 9.75 5.26
C VAL A 438 15.25 10.35 4.06
N GLN A 439 16.24 11.21 4.30
CA GLN A 439 17.11 11.78 3.28
C GLN A 439 17.95 10.72 2.58
N HIS A 440 18.62 9.84 3.33
CA HIS A 440 19.43 8.76 2.77
C HIS A 440 18.61 7.85 1.84
N ARG A 441 17.35 7.56 2.22
CA ARG A 441 16.44 6.74 1.41
C ARG A 441 15.76 7.50 0.27
N GLY A 442 16.02 8.81 0.12
CA GLY A 442 15.43 9.68 -0.89
C GLY A 442 13.91 9.61 -0.91
N ILE A 443 13.27 9.50 0.27
CA ILE A 443 11.82 9.26 0.37
C ILE A 443 11.04 10.50 -0.07
N VAL A 444 11.43 11.67 0.44
CA VAL A 444 10.87 12.95 0.03
C VAL A 444 11.66 13.46 -1.17
N GLN A 445 10.98 13.62 -2.29
CA GLN A 445 11.56 14.07 -3.55
C GLN A 445 11.02 15.44 -3.91
N GLU A 446 11.88 16.28 -4.48
CA GLU A 446 11.52 17.58 -5.05
C GLU A 446 11.47 17.50 -6.58
N SER A 447 10.45 18.11 -7.16
CA SER A 447 10.27 18.20 -8.62
C SER A 447 9.69 19.56 -9.00
N VAL A 448 9.95 20.03 -10.22
CA VAL A 448 9.38 21.28 -10.72
C VAL A 448 8.06 20.99 -11.42
N HIS A 449 6.98 21.59 -10.93
CA HIS A 449 5.69 21.62 -11.59
C HIS A 449 5.59 22.87 -12.50
N PRO A 450 5.04 22.78 -13.72
CA PRO A 450 5.00 23.90 -14.68
C PRO A 450 4.39 25.19 -14.11
N THR A 451 3.30 25.07 -13.35
CA THR A 451 2.57 26.21 -12.76
C THR A 451 2.79 26.38 -11.24
N ALA A 452 2.93 25.28 -10.49
CA ALA A 452 3.06 25.32 -9.03
C ALA A 452 4.51 25.54 -8.52
N GLY A 453 5.51 25.55 -9.41
CA GLY A 453 6.93 25.67 -9.03
C GLY A 453 7.48 24.39 -8.39
N THR A 454 8.47 24.51 -7.51
CA THR A 454 9.06 23.35 -6.84
C THR A 454 8.09 22.76 -5.82
N ILE A 455 7.74 21.49 -5.98
CA ILE A 455 6.87 20.74 -5.09
C ILE A 455 7.60 19.57 -4.45
N ARG A 456 7.14 19.14 -3.27
CA ARG A 456 7.59 17.93 -2.60
C ARG A 456 6.55 16.82 -2.76
N SER A 457 7.02 15.60 -2.97
CA SER A 457 6.20 14.40 -2.93
C SER A 457 6.95 13.26 -2.24
N ALA A 458 6.20 12.31 -1.67
CA ALA A 458 6.77 11.05 -1.24
C ALA A 458 6.90 10.12 -2.46
N ARG A 459 8.07 9.52 -2.66
CA ARG A 459 8.24 8.47 -3.68
C ARG A 459 7.38 7.25 -3.36
N SER A 460 7.07 6.45 -4.39
CA SER A 460 6.45 5.14 -4.20
C SER A 460 7.28 4.26 -3.25
N PRO A 461 6.65 3.54 -2.30
CA PRO A 461 7.37 2.77 -1.29
C PRO A 461 8.05 1.52 -1.87
N ALA A 462 7.44 0.89 -2.89
CA ALA A 462 7.95 -0.32 -3.52
C ALA A 462 9.09 0.00 -4.48
N LEU A 463 10.26 -0.64 -4.28
CA LEU A 463 11.43 -0.50 -5.14
C LEU A 463 11.63 -1.78 -5.96
N PHE A 464 11.32 -1.72 -7.25
CA PHE A 464 11.48 -2.85 -8.16
C PHE A 464 12.90 -2.87 -8.74
N SER A 465 13.62 -3.98 -8.53
CA SER A 465 15.03 -4.12 -8.93
C SER A 465 15.25 -4.30 -10.44
N LYS A 466 14.22 -4.69 -11.20
CA LYS A 466 14.29 -4.93 -12.66
C LYS A 466 13.40 -4.01 -13.48
N THR A 467 12.29 -3.55 -12.90
CA THR A 467 11.26 -2.73 -13.55
C THR A 467 11.12 -1.43 -12.79
N THR A 468 12.20 -0.65 -12.74
CA THR A 468 12.24 0.60 -11.99
C THR A 468 11.23 1.58 -12.56
N SER A 469 10.31 2.03 -11.72
CA SER A 469 9.40 3.11 -12.07
C SER A 469 10.12 4.46 -12.08
N VAL A 470 9.83 5.29 -13.06
CA VAL A 470 10.30 6.67 -13.12
C VAL A 470 9.08 7.57 -13.00
N ASN A 471 9.07 8.46 -12.00
CA ASN A 471 8.08 9.53 -11.92
C ASN A 471 8.35 10.50 -13.07
N SER A 472 7.59 10.36 -14.16
CA SER A 472 7.88 11.07 -15.40
C SER A 472 6.95 12.25 -15.66
N ARG A 473 5.81 12.35 -14.96
CA ARG A 473 4.83 13.44 -15.19
C ARG A 473 4.43 14.14 -13.90
N HIS A 474 4.27 15.47 -13.99
CA HIS A 474 3.60 16.26 -12.96
C HIS A 474 2.12 15.87 -12.84
N ALA A 475 1.47 16.29 -11.78
CA ALA A 475 0.01 16.16 -11.69
C ALA A 475 -0.64 17.10 -12.70
N PRO A 476 -1.62 16.65 -13.48
CA PRO A 476 -2.05 17.41 -14.64
C PRO A 476 -2.89 18.64 -14.28
N LEU A 477 -2.80 19.69 -15.10
CA LEU A 477 -3.79 20.77 -15.13
C LEU A 477 -5.17 20.20 -15.53
N PHE A 478 -6.22 20.98 -15.28
CA PHE A 478 -7.58 20.58 -15.65
C PHE A 478 -7.70 20.37 -17.17
N GLY A 479 -8.00 19.13 -17.57
CA GLY A 479 -8.14 18.76 -18.98
C GLY A 479 -6.86 18.90 -19.82
N GLU A 480 -5.67 18.98 -19.19
CA GLU A 480 -4.39 19.25 -19.86
C GLU A 480 -4.13 18.35 -21.08
N HIS A 481 -4.59 17.10 -21.01
CA HIS A 481 -4.32 16.08 -22.01
C HIS A 481 -5.54 15.76 -22.87
N THR A 482 -6.61 16.57 -22.83
CA THR A 482 -7.85 16.30 -23.57
C THR A 482 -7.58 16.20 -25.06
N ASP A 483 -6.92 17.19 -25.66
CA ASP A 483 -6.65 17.20 -27.10
C ASP A 483 -5.66 16.10 -27.50
N GLU A 484 -4.62 15.87 -26.68
CA GLU A 484 -3.64 14.78 -26.87
C GLU A 484 -4.36 13.42 -26.92
N VAL A 485 -5.13 13.09 -25.87
CA VAL A 485 -5.78 11.78 -25.73
C VAL A 485 -6.81 11.55 -26.83
N LEU A 486 -7.66 12.54 -27.12
CA LEU A 486 -8.71 12.40 -28.13
C LEU A 486 -8.14 12.33 -29.54
N SER A 487 -7.07 13.08 -29.85
CA SER A 487 -6.42 13.01 -31.16
C SER A 487 -5.64 11.71 -31.32
N ASP A 488 -4.78 11.37 -30.36
CA ASP A 488 -3.81 10.28 -30.52
C ASP A 488 -4.45 8.91 -30.35
N LEU A 489 -5.44 8.77 -29.47
CA LEU A 489 -6.07 7.48 -29.18
C LEU A 489 -7.36 7.25 -29.96
N LEU A 490 -8.12 8.32 -30.26
CA LEU A 490 -9.43 8.21 -30.91
C LEU A 490 -9.48 8.81 -32.32
N ALA A 491 -8.37 9.40 -32.80
CA ALA A 491 -8.30 10.07 -34.10
C ALA A 491 -9.36 11.16 -34.31
N VAL A 492 -9.80 11.83 -33.22
CA VAL A 492 -10.72 12.98 -33.30
C VAL A 492 -10.02 14.12 -34.04
N SER A 493 -10.67 14.68 -35.06
CA SER A 493 -10.08 15.74 -35.87
C SER A 493 -10.01 17.07 -35.10
N ALA A 494 -9.09 17.95 -35.50
CA ALA A 494 -8.99 19.29 -34.90
C ALA A 494 -10.30 20.09 -35.01
N ASP A 495 -11.04 19.93 -36.12
CA ASP A 495 -12.33 20.60 -36.33
C ASP A 495 -13.42 20.03 -35.40
N ASP A 496 -13.40 18.71 -35.16
CA ASP A 496 -14.31 18.06 -34.21
C ASP A 496 -13.97 18.47 -32.77
N LEU A 497 -12.69 18.58 -32.40
CA LEU A 497 -12.29 19.07 -31.07
C LEU A 497 -12.80 20.49 -30.81
N VAL A 498 -12.68 21.39 -31.80
CA VAL A 498 -13.23 22.75 -31.71
C VAL A 498 -14.74 22.71 -31.49
N THR A 499 -15.45 21.85 -32.22
CA THR A 499 -16.91 21.68 -32.11
C THR A 499 -17.31 21.11 -30.75
N LEU A 500 -16.63 20.06 -30.29
CA LEU A 500 -16.86 19.45 -28.98
C LEU A 500 -16.66 20.46 -27.85
N ARG A 501 -15.64 21.33 -27.95
CA ARG A 501 -15.37 22.37 -26.96
C ARG A 501 -16.40 23.48 -27.00
N SER A 502 -16.78 23.97 -28.20
CA SER A 502 -17.82 25.00 -28.32
C SER A 502 -19.15 24.54 -27.76
N ASP A 503 -19.44 23.25 -27.85
CA ASP A 503 -20.67 22.64 -27.38
C ASP A 503 -20.62 22.24 -25.89
N GLY A 504 -19.47 22.42 -25.23
CA GLY A 504 -19.29 22.05 -23.83
C GLY A 504 -19.22 20.53 -23.58
N VAL A 505 -18.92 19.73 -24.59
CA VAL A 505 -18.66 18.29 -24.42
C VAL A 505 -17.30 18.08 -23.76
N ILE A 506 -16.34 18.93 -24.10
CA ILE A 506 -15.00 18.98 -23.51
C ILE A 506 -14.70 20.38 -22.96
N ALA A 507 -13.71 20.48 -22.06
CA ALA A 507 -13.30 21.77 -21.48
C ALA A 507 -12.47 22.66 -22.43
#